data_AF-A0A415PN27-F1
#
_entry.id   AF-A0A415PN27-F1
#
_cell.length_a   1.000
_cell.length_b   1.000
_cell.length_c   1.000
_cell.angle_alpha   90.00
_cell.angle_beta   90.00
_cell.angle_gamma   90.00
#
_symmetry.space_group_name_H-M   'P 1'
#
loop_
_entity.id
_entity.type
_entity.pdbx_description
1 polymer ?
#
loop_
_entity_poly.entity_id
_entity_poly.type
_entity_poly.pdbx_seq_one_letter_code
_entity_poly.pdbx_strand_id
1 'polypeptide(L)' 'MRLYKRYISVVQRVDKEGRITPISIVWDDGKEYSIDRILEIRNSVSQVGGCGVLYQCRIAGNIRNLYYERMRWFVESTKP' A
#
# COMPACT_ATOMS: atom_id res chain seq x y z
N MET A 1 -20.72 -3.10 -2.22
CA MET A 1 -19.73 -4.07 -2.76
C MET A 1 -18.93 -4.64 -1.61
N ARG A 2 -18.63 -5.94 -1.60
CA ARG A 2 -17.77 -6.54 -0.59
C ARG A 2 -16.31 -6.24 -0.92
N LEU A 3 -15.56 -5.73 0.05
CA LEU A 3 -14.12 -5.50 -0.07
C LEU A 3 -13.36 -6.65 0.60
N TYR A 4 -12.17 -6.94 0.07
CA TYR A 4 -11.25 -7.95 0.57
C TYR A 4 -9.89 -7.32 0.86
N LYS A 5 -9.22 -7.84 1.90
CA LYS A 5 -7.84 -7.51 2.20
C LYS A 5 -6.93 -8.29 1.27
N ARG A 6 -6.25 -7.59 0.37
CA ARG A 6 -5.34 -8.21 -0.58
C ARG A 6 -3.91 -7.83 -0.26
N TYR A 7 -3.14 -8.80 0.21
CA TYR A 7 -1.72 -8.60 0.45
C TYR A 7 -0.96 -8.52 -0.88
N ILE A 8 -0.03 -7.59 -0.95
CA ILE A 8 0.74 -7.29 -2.16
C ILE A 8 2.22 -7.19 -1.82
N SER A 9 3.05 -7.41 -2.84
CA SER A 9 4.48 -7.13 -2.77
C SER A 9 4.72 -5.65 -3.00
N VAL A 10 5.56 -5.05 -2.16
CA VAL A 10 5.92 -3.63 -2.24
C VAL A 10 7.43 -3.51 -2.09
N VAL A 11 8.08 -2.85 -3.05
CA VAL A 11 9.46 -2.41 -2.88
C VAL A 11 9.41 -1.17 -2.00
N GLN A 12 10.11 -1.23 -0.86
CA GLN A 12 10.17 -0.12 0.08
C GLN A 12 11.61 0.26 0.38
N ARG A 13 11.85 1.54 0.61
CA ARG A 13 13.07 2.04 1.23
C ARG A 13 12.84 2.18 2.72
N VAL A 14 13.77 1.67 3.52
CA VAL A 14 13.85 1.96 4.94
C VAL A 14 15.07 2.85 5.14
N ASP A 15 14.89 4.03 5.71
CA ASP A 15 16.01 4.93 6.02
C ASP A 15 16.72 4.55 7.33
N LYS A 16 17.78 5.28 7.68
CA LYS A 16 18.60 4.99 8.87
C LYS A 16 17.83 5.18 10.17
N GLU A 17 16.77 5.98 10.13
CA GLU A 17 15.85 6.27 11.22
C GLU A 17 14.70 5.25 11.29
N GLY A 18 14.67 4.27 10.38
CA GLY A 18 13.66 3.22 10.33
C GLY A 18 12.35 3.65 9.67
N ARG A 19 12.29 4.83 9.05
CA ARG A 19 11.08 5.28 8.33
C ARG A 19 10.96 4.54 7.01
N ILE A 20 9.74 4.09 6.75
CA ILE A 20 9.40 3.33 5.56
C ILE A 20 8.86 4.27 4.49
N THR A 21 9.38 4.16 3.28
CA THR A 21 8.88 4.84 2.09
C THR A 21 8.60 3.80 1.01
N PRO A 22 7.33 3.55 0.62
CA PRO A 22 7.05 2.66 -0.49
C PRO A 22 7.51 3.30 -1.82
N ILE A 23 8.12 2.51 -2.69
CA ILE A 23 8.72 2.94 -3.96
C ILE A 23 7.94 2.41 -5.17
N SER A 24 7.51 1.14 -5.11
CA SER A 24 6.70 0.51 -6.15
C SER A 24 5.88 -0.63 -5.58
N ILE A 25 4.84 -1.03 -6.30
CA ILE A 25 4.07 -2.25 -6.02
C ILE A 25 4.37 -3.28 -7.11
N VAL A 26 4.45 -4.55 -6.72
CA VAL A 26 4.56 -5.68 -7.65
C VAL A 26 3.26 -6.46 -7.59
N TRP A 27 2.59 -6.56 -8.73
CA TRP A 27 1.32 -7.28 -8.85
C TRP A 27 1.53 -8.75 -9.20
N ASP A 28 0.46 -9.55 -9.18
CA ASP A 28 0.50 -11.02 -9.35
C ASP A 28 1.10 -11.47 -10.68
N ASP A 29 0.97 -10.65 -11.73
CA ASP A 29 1.55 -10.89 -13.05
C ASP A 29 3.06 -10.60 -13.09
N GLY A 30 3.66 -10.26 -11.94
CA GLY A 30 5.05 -9.82 -11.81
C GLY A 30 5.27 -8.39 -12.29
N LYS A 31 4.23 -7.68 -12.75
CA LYS A 31 4.37 -6.32 -13.23
C LYS A 31 4.57 -5.37 -12.07
N GLU A 32 5.62 -4.57 -12.19
CA GLU A 32 5.95 -3.54 -11.24
C GLU A 32 5.35 -2.19 -11.66
N TYR A 33 4.76 -1.49 -10.69
CA TYR A 33 4.21 -0.16 -10.88
C TYR A 33 4.87 0.80 -9.89
N SER A 34 5.63 1.76 -10.41
CA SER A 34 6.27 2.80 -9.60
C SER A 34 5.24 3.70 -8.92
N ILE A 35 5.52 4.09 -7.69
CA ILE A 35 4.75 5.12 -6.99
C ILE A 35 5.26 6.49 -7.44
N ASP A 36 4.42 7.21 -8.17
CA ASP A 36 4.72 8.53 -8.71
C ASP A 36 4.91 9.55 -7.58
N ARG A 37 4.06 9.48 -6.56
CA ARG A 37 4.04 10.41 -5.42
C ARG A 37 3.29 9.82 -4.24
N ILE A 38 3.80 10.04 -3.02
CA ILE A 38 3.04 9.87 -1.79
C ILE A 38 2.30 11.18 -1.51
N LEU A 39 0.97 11.10 -1.40
CA LEU A 39 0.09 12.24 -1.16
C LEU A 39 -0.17 12.45 0.33
N GLU A 40 -0.27 11.37 1.09
CA GLU A 40 -0.59 11.41 2.51
C GLU A 40 -0.07 10.16 3.23
N ILE A 41 0.34 10.33 4.49
CA ILE A 41 0.70 9.24 5.41
C ILE A 41 0.00 9.49 6.74
N ARG A 42 -0.82 8.53 7.20
CA ARG A 42 -1.49 8.63 8.51
C ARG A 42 -1.75 7.26 9.14
N ASN A 43 -1.94 7.23 10.45
CA ASN A 43 -2.52 6.05 11.10
C ASN A 43 -3.99 5.91 10.68
N SER A 44 -4.42 4.69 10.35
CA SER A 44 -5.78 4.44 9.89
C SER A 44 -6.23 3.00 10.18
N VAL A 45 -7.55 2.82 10.22
CA VAL A 45 -8.21 1.52 10.22
C VAL A 45 -8.83 1.32 8.85
N SER A 46 -8.54 0.19 8.21
CA SER A 46 -9.11 -0.16 6.91
C SER A 46 -10.54 -0.69 7.03
N GLN A 47 -11.35 -0.51 5.99
CA GLN A 47 -12.73 -1.01 5.92
C GLN A 47 -12.81 -2.55 5.92
N VAL A 48 -11.74 -3.22 5.52
CA VAL A 48 -11.61 -4.69 5.55
C VAL A 48 -10.90 -5.21 6.81
N GLY A 49 -10.87 -4.37 7.85
CA GLY A 49 -10.15 -4.63 9.08
C GLY A 49 -8.65 -4.43 8.93
N GLY A 50 -7.96 -4.32 10.06
CA GLY A 50 -6.54 -3.98 10.12
C GLY A 50 -6.30 -2.57 10.62
N CYS A 51 -5.28 -2.42 11.45
CA CYS A 51 -4.88 -1.17 12.07
C CYS A 51 -3.40 -0.96 11.77
N GLY A 52 -3.05 0.15 11.14
CA GLY A 52 -1.70 0.40 10.69
C GLY A 52 -1.55 1.76 10.03
N VAL A 53 -0.51 1.89 9.20
CA VAL A 53 -0.21 3.12 8.49
C VAL A 53 -0.81 3.06 7.10
N LEU A 54 -1.62 4.06 6.75
CA LEU A 54 -2.11 4.29 5.40
C LEU A 54 -1.16 5.23 4.67
N TYR A 55 -0.74 4.81 3.48
CA TYR A 55 -0.05 5.61 2.49
C TYR A 55 -1.00 5.84 1.32
N GLN A 56 -1.50 7.06 1.16
CA GLN A 56 -2.21 7.44 -0.05
C GLN A 56 -1.17 7.81 -1.12
N CYS A 57 -1.14 7.06 -2.20
CA CYS A 57 -0.15 7.17 -3.26
C CYS A 57 -0.81 7.47 -4.61
N ARG A 58 -0.08 8.14 -5.49
CA ARG A 58 -0.38 8.17 -6.92
C ARG A 58 0.47 7.10 -7.61
N ILE A 59 -0.16 6.22 -8.36
CA ILE A 59 0.46 5.11 -9.11
C ILE A 59 -0.15 5.10 -10.51
N ALA A 60 0.67 5.23 -11.55
CA ALA A 60 0.21 5.35 -12.93
C ALA A 60 -0.91 6.41 -13.08
N GLY A 61 -0.70 7.59 -12.47
CA GLY A 61 -1.67 8.70 -12.51
C GLY A 61 -2.90 8.56 -11.61
N ASN A 62 -3.10 7.41 -10.97
CA ASN A 62 -4.29 7.10 -10.18
C ASN A 62 -4.02 7.11 -8.67
N ILE A 63 -4.97 7.61 -7.87
CA ILE A 63 -4.86 7.58 -6.40
C ILE A 63 -5.19 6.17 -5.88
N ARG A 64 -4.34 5.63 -5.01
CA ARG A 64 -4.45 4.32 -4.39
C ARG A 64 -4.06 4.40 -2.92
N ASN A 65 -4.77 3.64 -2.09
CA ASN A 65 -4.48 3.49 -0.66
C ASN A 65 -3.68 2.21 -0.44
N LEU A 66 -2.46 2.33 0.07
CA LEU A 66 -1.63 1.21 0.50
C LEU A 66 -1.60 1.19 2.02
N TYR A 67 -1.94 0.06 2.63
CA TYR A 67 -1.95 -0.10 4.07
C TYR A 67 -0.76 -0.97 4.49
N TYR A 68 -0.06 -0.55 5.54
CA TYR A 68 1.02 -1.30 6.16
C TYR A 68 0.63 -1.70 7.58
N GLU A 69 0.52 -3.01 7.82
CA GLU A 69 0.24 -3.58 9.14
C GLU A 69 1.08 -4.83 9.35
N ARG A 70 1.52 -5.10 10.59
CA ARG A 70 2.19 -6.37 10.95
C ARG A 70 3.30 -6.79 9.96
N MET A 71 4.10 -5.83 9.50
CA MET A 71 5.17 -6.03 8.52
C MET A 71 4.71 -6.50 7.12
N ARG A 72 3.44 -6.27 6.77
CA ARG A 72 2.84 -6.65 5.48
C ARG A 72 2.12 -5.48 4.85
N TRP A 73 2.15 -5.43 3.53
CA TRP A 73 1.42 -4.45 2.73
C TRP A 73 0.14 -5.05 2.18
N PHE A 74 -0.94 -4.28 2.21
CA PHE A 74 -2.20 -4.67 1.59
C PHE A 74 -2.95 -3.48 0.96
N VAL A 75 -3.88 -3.81 0.07
CA VAL A 75 -4.87 -2.89 -0.48
C VAL A 75 -6.28 -3.43 -0.24
N GLU A 76 -7.25 -2.53 -0.30
CA GLU A 76 -8.66 -2.90 -0.40
C GLU A 76 -8.96 -3.27 -1.85
N SER A 77 -9.46 -4.49 -2.06
CA SER A 77 -9.77 -5.03 -3.39
C SER A 77 -11.24 -5.45 -3.48
N THR A 78 -11.86 -5.25 -4.63
CA THR A 78 -13.20 -5.76 -4.94
C THR A 78 -13.18 -7.23 -5.37
N LYS A 79 -11.98 -7.76 -5.64
CA LYS A 79 -11.72 -9.18 -5.93
C LYS A 79 -10.96 -9.82 -4.76
N PRO A 80 -11.26 -11.08 -4.39
CA PRO A 80 -10.48 -11.82 -3.41
C PRO A 80 -8.98 -11.88 -3.76
#